data_AF-A0A7J5APN5-F1
#
_entry.id   AF-A0A7J5APN5-F1
#
_cell.length_a   1.000
_cell.length_b   1.000
_cell.length_c   1.000
_cell.angle_alpha   90.00
_cell.angle_beta   90.00
_cell.angle_gamma   90.00
#
_symmetry.space_group_name_H-M   'P 1'
#
loop_
_entity.id
_entity.type
_entity.pdbx_description
1 polymer ?
#
loop_
_entity_poly.entity_id
_entity_poly.type
_entity_poly.pdbx_seq_one_letter_code
_entity_poly.pdbx_strand_id
1 'polypeptide(L)'
;MKKIIPIAVVVCLLQACVITTKSKESKVEKIEALNKIGGCVFKEVQNTKKVNPLNSTIEIESAKGVFSKKMNVLGLDFIIMEKVSDDFLKDVGQTMKEMFPQDSVLNLSRQHKVLNNLLQYNATIPVIVGHHDSMSEEVMIEMENTYEKECSICDVIMYKQPGQTMEVVEHLLHFITDIGLHYEYSKEWAFNNKESEVYLIMQEAIKKGFYDVSSYKDMEGEKEIYQRVIVQEFAYWLISAYWDLQEKYGPNEEEWTIRNKEELKEKFPRGYQLVENTVSKIMKAPSEAILERLAMYGE
;
A
#
# COMPACT_ATOMS: atom_id res chain seq x y z
N MET A 1 -26.41 7.61 -2.15
CA MET A 1 -25.76 8.78 -1.52
C MET A 1 -25.00 8.29 -0.29
N LYS A 2 -23.79 7.74 -0.50
CA LYS A 2 -22.88 7.37 0.58
C LYS A 2 -21.99 8.59 0.82
N LYS A 3 -22.02 9.13 2.04
CA LYS A 3 -21.06 10.13 2.49
C LYS A 3 -19.80 9.37 2.90
N ILE A 4 -18.72 9.55 2.16
CA ILE A 4 -17.38 9.21 2.61
C ILE A 4 -16.99 10.32 3.58
N ILE A 5 -16.75 9.95 4.84
CA ILE A 5 -16.29 10.86 5.88
C ILE A 5 -14.78 10.67 5.98
N PRO A 6 -13.97 11.74 5.98
CA PRO A 6 -12.53 11.58 5.82
C PRO A 6 -11.84 11.06 7.08
N ILE A 7 -10.67 10.49 6.84
CA ILE A 7 -9.67 10.02 7.79
C ILE A 7 -9.46 11.06 8.89
N ALA A 8 -10.01 10.78 10.07
CA ALA A 8 -9.65 11.48 11.29
C ALA A 8 -8.48 10.72 11.92
N VAL A 9 -7.28 11.29 11.80
CA VAL A 9 -6.24 11.05 12.80
C VAL A 9 -6.85 11.42 14.14
N VAL A 10 -6.99 10.43 15.02
CA VAL A 10 -7.49 10.61 16.37
C VAL A 10 -6.44 11.38 17.15
N VAL A 11 -6.44 12.71 17.01
CA VAL A 11 -5.95 13.60 18.06
C VAL A 11 -7.05 13.62 19.11
N CYS A 12 -6.79 12.89 20.19
CA CYS A 12 -7.66 12.78 21.35
C CYS A 12 -7.84 14.15 22.02
N LEU A 13 -8.86 14.92 21.59
CA LEU A 13 -9.26 16.18 22.22
C LEU A 13 -10.23 15.90 23.36
N LEU A 14 -9.68 15.63 24.54
CA LEU A 14 -10.44 15.68 25.80
C LEU A 14 -10.82 17.14 26.09
N GLN A 15 -12.13 17.41 26.12
CA GLN A 15 -12.68 18.67 26.61
C GLN A 15 -12.30 18.89 28.08
N ALA A 16 -11.80 20.09 28.33
CA ALA A 16 -11.22 20.55 29.58
C ALA A 16 -12.19 20.46 30.77
N CYS A 17 -11.72 19.81 31.84
CA CYS A 17 -12.02 20.26 33.20
C CYS A 17 -10.71 20.78 33.80
N VAL A 18 -10.71 22.05 34.19
CA VAL A 18 -9.54 22.80 34.65
C VAL A 18 -9.07 22.24 35.99
N ILE A 19 -7.94 21.53 35.99
CA ILE A 19 -7.03 21.46 37.14
C ILE A 19 -5.60 21.57 36.61
N THR A 20 -4.96 22.68 36.95
CA THR A 20 -3.57 23.02 36.62
C THR A 20 -2.59 21.95 37.09
N THR A 21 -2.03 21.18 36.17
CA THR A 21 -0.71 20.56 36.34
C THR A 21 0.02 20.58 34.99
N LYS A 22 1.21 21.19 34.94
CA LYS A 22 2.14 21.06 33.81
C LYS A 22 2.51 19.58 33.67
N SER A 23 1.88 18.86 32.75
CA SER A 23 2.36 17.54 32.33
C SER A 23 3.31 17.73 31.14
N LYS A 24 4.48 17.11 31.25
CA LYS A 24 5.41 16.91 30.13
C LYS A 24 4.72 15.95 29.15
N GLU A 25 4.03 16.47 28.13
CA GLU A 25 3.85 15.71 26.89
C GLU A 25 5.24 15.30 26.40
N SER A 26 5.45 13.99 26.35
CA SER A 26 6.77 13.41 26.40
C SER A 26 7.50 13.59 25.07
N LYS A 27 8.80 13.91 25.13
CA LYS A 27 9.67 13.99 23.95
C LYS A 27 9.75 12.68 23.13
N VAL A 28 9.15 11.58 23.58
CA VAL A 28 9.30 10.23 23.01
C VAL A 28 8.42 10.02 21.78
N GLU A 29 7.14 10.42 21.80
CA GLU A 29 6.25 10.35 20.61
C GLU A 29 6.78 11.19 19.43
N LYS A 30 7.38 12.34 19.72
CA LYS A 30 8.02 13.17 18.69
C LYS A 30 9.28 12.55 18.08
N ILE A 31 9.91 11.57 18.72
CA ILE A 31 11.14 10.91 18.21
C ILE A 31 10.80 9.76 17.25
N GLU A 32 9.68 9.05 17.44
CA GLU A 32 9.26 7.96 16.55
C GLU A 32 8.75 8.47 15.20
N ALA A 33 7.96 9.57 15.19
CA ALA A 33 7.57 10.26 13.95
C ALA A 33 8.76 10.81 13.14
N LEU A 34 9.94 10.99 13.75
CA LEU A 34 11.12 11.51 13.06
C LEU A 34 11.83 10.46 12.20
N ASN A 35 11.62 9.15 12.40
CA ASN A 35 12.32 8.11 11.63
C ASN A 35 11.52 7.57 10.43
N LYS A 36 10.28 8.03 10.23
CA LYS A 36 9.45 7.61 9.10
C LYS A 36 9.18 8.76 8.14
N ILE A 37 9.14 8.48 6.83
CA ILE A 37 8.70 9.41 5.79
C ILE A 37 7.23 9.13 5.46
N GLY A 38 6.48 10.22 5.26
CA GLY A 38 5.05 10.13 5.00
C GLY A 38 4.27 9.45 6.12
N GLY A 39 4.80 9.33 7.33
CA GLY A 39 4.13 8.71 8.48
C GLY A 39 4.26 7.18 8.62
N CYS A 40 4.69 6.43 7.61
CA CYS A 40 4.73 4.96 7.69
C CYS A 40 6.06 4.30 7.31
N VAL A 41 6.80 4.83 6.33
CA VAL A 41 7.99 4.15 5.77
C VAL A 41 9.24 4.55 6.51
N PHE A 42 10.06 3.60 6.97
CA PHE A 42 11.35 3.92 7.60
C PHE A 42 12.29 4.68 6.67
N LYS A 43 12.97 5.71 7.17
CA LYS A 43 13.98 6.50 6.42
C LYS A 43 15.20 5.70 6.04
N GLU A 44 15.65 4.83 6.96
CA GLU A 44 16.89 4.08 6.86
C GLU A 44 16.62 2.58 6.70
N VAL A 45 17.60 1.87 6.14
CA VAL A 45 17.58 0.41 6.03
C VAL A 45 17.57 -0.23 7.42
N GLN A 46 16.63 -1.14 7.68
CA GLN A 46 16.47 -1.84 8.95
C GLN A 46 17.28 -3.13 9.04
N ASN A 47 17.58 -3.77 7.90
CA ASN A 47 18.37 -4.99 7.85
C ASN A 47 19.07 -5.15 6.49
N THR A 48 20.04 -6.06 6.39
CA THR A 48 20.81 -6.31 5.16
C THR A 48 20.45 -7.61 4.45
N LYS A 49 19.34 -8.23 4.85
CA LYS A 49 18.88 -9.50 4.26
C LYS A 49 18.48 -9.29 2.81
N LYS A 50 18.46 -10.38 2.06
CA LYS A 50 18.03 -10.38 0.66
C LYS A 50 16.96 -11.44 0.44
N VAL A 51 15.99 -11.09 -0.38
CA VAL A 51 14.94 -12.00 -0.82
C VAL A 51 15.55 -13.07 -1.71
N ASN A 52 15.10 -14.31 -1.55
CA ASN A 52 15.29 -15.34 -2.57
C ASN A 52 14.02 -15.40 -3.43
N PRO A 53 14.01 -14.81 -4.64
CA PRO A 53 12.81 -14.68 -5.45
C PRO A 53 12.43 -15.98 -6.17
N LEU A 54 13.27 -17.02 -6.06
CA LEU A 54 12.95 -18.37 -6.51
C LEU A 54 12.21 -19.17 -5.44
N ASN A 55 12.04 -18.64 -4.22
CA ASN A 55 11.23 -19.31 -3.21
C ASN A 55 9.76 -19.33 -3.66
N SER A 56 9.28 -20.53 -3.99
CA SER A 56 7.91 -20.74 -4.44
C SER A 56 6.95 -21.04 -3.30
N THR A 57 7.43 -21.34 -2.10
CA THR A 57 6.58 -21.80 -1.01
C THR A 57 5.93 -20.62 -0.30
N ILE A 58 4.61 -20.71 -0.12
CA ILE A 58 3.85 -19.79 0.73
C ILE A 58 3.59 -20.55 2.02
N GLU A 59 4.27 -20.13 3.09
CA GLU A 59 4.14 -20.73 4.41
C GLU A 59 3.40 -19.78 5.34
N ILE A 60 2.35 -20.30 5.98
CA ILE A 60 1.57 -19.58 6.99
C ILE A 60 1.98 -20.18 8.33
N GLU A 61 2.57 -19.35 9.18
CA GLU A 61 3.05 -19.74 10.49
C GLU A 61 2.13 -19.19 11.58
N SER A 62 1.97 -19.94 12.67
CA SER A 62 1.30 -19.42 13.86
C SER A 62 2.17 -18.35 14.56
N ALA A 63 1.51 -17.34 15.10
CA ALA A 63 2.08 -16.25 15.87
C ALA A 63 1.30 -16.05 17.18
N LYS A 64 1.75 -15.11 18.02
CA LYS A 64 1.10 -14.75 19.28
C LYS A 64 0.51 -13.35 19.16
N GLY A 65 -0.55 -13.07 19.92
CA GLY A 65 -1.24 -11.77 19.89
C GLY A 65 -2.51 -11.82 19.05
N VAL A 66 -3.10 -10.65 18.77
CA VAL A 66 -4.30 -10.52 17.94
C VAL A 66 -4.04 -10.94 16.49
N PHE A 67 -2.80 -10.75 16.02
CA PHE A 67 -2.30 -11.30 14.76
C PHE A 67 -1.69 -12.67 15.02
N SER A 68 -2.54 -13.69 15.11
CA SER A 68 -2.16 -15.07 15.43
C SER A 68 -1.53 -15.84 14.26
N LYS A 69 -1.41 -15.23 13.09
CA LYS A 69 -0.76 -15.81 11.91
C LYS A 69 0.22 -14.83 11.29
N LYS A 70 1.26 -15.37 10.64
CA LYS A 70 2.23 -14.59 9.86
C LYS A 70 2.59 -15.32 8.56
N MET A 71 2.96 -14.55 7.55
CA MET A 71 3.40 -15.05 6.25
C MET A 71 4.45 -14.09 5.69
N ASN A 72 5.47 -14.58 4.99
CA ASN A 72 6.38 -13.76 4.21
C ASN A 72 6.32 -14.17 2.74
N VAL A 73 6.13 -13.19 1.85
CA VAL A 73 6.13 -13.45 0.40
C VAL A 73 7.01 -12.41 -0.29
N LEU A 74 8.11 -12.89 -0.87
CA LEU A 74 9.05 -12.06 -1.65
C LEU A 74 9.55 -10.81 -0.89
N GLY A 75 9.77 -10.92 0.43
CA GLY A 75 10.27 -9.83 1.25
C GLY A 75 9.19 -8.93 1.85
N LEU A 76 7.91 -9.16 1.53
CA LEU A 76 6.78 -8.51 2.17
C LEU A 76 6.27 -9.40 3.30
N ASP A 77 6.28 -8.88 4.52
CA ASP A 77 5.70 -9.55 5.68
C ASP A 77 4.20 -9.29 5.78
N PHE A 78 3.48 -10.27 6.30
CA PHE A 78 2.06 -10.17 6.60
C PHE A 78 1.83 -10.61 8.04
N ILE A 79 1.08 -9.82 8.79
CA ILE A 79 0.58 -10.16 10.13
C ILE A 79 -0.93 -10.30 10.02
N ILE A 80 -1.48 -11.42 10.47
CA ILE A 80 -2.82 -11.84 10.06
C ILE A 80 -3.66 -12.24 11.27
N MET A 81 -4.89 -11.76 11.30
CA MET A 81 -5.89 -12.17 12.30
C MET A 81 -6.33 -13.63 12.09
N GLU A 82 -6.61 -14.34 13.18
CA GLU A 82 -6.99 -15.76 13.17
C GLU A 82 -8.09 -16.11 12.16
N LYS A 83 -9.10 -15.23 12.08
CA LYS A 83 -10.34 -15.44 11.31
C LYS A 83 -10.19 -15.29 9.79
N VAL A 84 -9.04 -14.81 9.29
CA VAL A 84 -8.75 -14.76 7.85
C VAL A 84 -8.50 -16.18 7.35
N SER A 85 -9.05 -16.63 6.23
CA SER A 85 -8.83 -18.01 5.79
C SER A 85 -7.43 -18.22 5.21
N ASP A 86 -6.85 -19.41 5.41
CA ASP A 86 -5.53 -19.74 4.86
C ASP A 86 -5.54 -19.81 3.32
N ASP A 87 -6.67 -20.17 2.72
CA ASP A 87 -6.82 -20.19 1.27
C ASP A 87 -6.80 -18.76 0.68
N PHE A 88 -7.45 -17.80 1.34
CA PHE A 88 -7.33 -16.39 0.97
C PHE A 88 -5.88 -15.91 1.07
N LEU A 89 -5.17 -16.26 2.14
CA LEU A 89 -3.76 -15.89 2.31
C LEU A 89 -2.85 -16.48 1.25
N LYS A 90 -3.09 -17.74 0.85
CA LYS A 90 -2.36 -18.36 -0.26
C LYS A 90 -2.64 -17.63 -1.57
N ASP A 91 -3.88 -17.20 -1.82
CA ASP A 91 -4.24 -16.44 -3.00
C ASP A 91 -3.62 -15.02 -2.99
N VAL A 92 -3.59 -14.32 -1.85
CA VAL A 92 -2.85 -13.04 -1.68
C VAL A 92 -1.36 -13.25 -1.97
N GLY A 93 -0.73 -14.25 -1.37
CA GLY A 93 0.68 -14.56 -1.60
C GLY A 93 0.97 -14.96 -3.04
N GLN A 94 0.08 -15.72 -3.67
CA GLN A 94 0.22 -16.09 -5.08
C GLN A 94 0.06 -14.87 -6.00
N THR A 95 -0.83 -13.93 -5.67
CA THR A 95 -0.98 -12.65 -6.37
C THR A 95 0.32 -11.87 -6.37
N MET A 96 0.94 -11.71 -5.19
CA MET A 96 2.26 -11.06 -5.05
C MET A 96 3.34 -11.76 -5.91
N LYS A 97 3.37 -13.10 -5.93
CA LYS A 97 4.32 -13.85 -6.76
C LYS A 97 4.10 -13.67 -8.26
N GLU A 98 2.84 -13.59 -8.70
CA GLU A 98 2.50 -13.36 -10.11
C GLU A 98 2.84 -11.95 -10.57
N MET A 99 2.86 -10.97 -9.66
CA MET A 99 3.38 -9.63 -9.96
C MET A 99 4.88 -9.62 -10.25
N PHE A 100 5.65 -10.55 -9.68
CA PHE A 100 7.12 -10.60 -9.78
C PHE A 100 7.65 -11.92 -10.37
N PRO A 101 7.25 -12.29 -11.60
CA PRO A 101 7.70 -13.53 -12.20
C PRO A 101 9.21 -13.47 -12.49
N GLN A 102 9.89 -14.61 -12.37
CA GLN A 102 11.31 -14.74 -12.70
C GLN A 102 11.53 -14.98 -14.21
N ASP A 103 10.91 -14.12 -15.03
CA ASP A 103 10.99 -14.20 -16.50
C ASP A 103 12.23 -13.46 -17.02
N SER A 104 12.98 -14.11 -17.91
CA SER A 104 14.18 -13.58 -18.57
C SER A 104 13.95 -12.29 -19.36
N VAL A 105 12.71 -11.98 -19.77
CA VAL A 105 12.38 -10.72 -20.48
C VAL A 105 12.33 -9.51 -19.54
N LEU A 106 12.26 -9.75 -18.22
CA LEU A 106 12.24 -8.70 -17.20
C LEU A 106 13.66 -8.36 -16.73
N ASN A 107 13.81 -7.16 -16.18
CA ASN A 107 15.02 -6.74 -15.49
C ASN A 107 15.05 -7.34 -14.08
N LEU A 108 15.41 -8.63 -13.98
CA LEU A 108 15.48 -9.36 -12.72
C LEU A 108 16.41 -8.71 -11.69
N SER A 109 17.50 -8.07 -12.13
CA SER A 109 18.41 -7.38 -11.21
C SER A 109 17.73 -6.22 -10.48
N ARG A 110 16.94 -5.40 -11.18
CA ARG A 110 16.18 -4.31 -10.54
C ARG A 110 14.98 -4.83 -9.77
N GLN A 111 14.30 -5.84 -10.32
CA GLN A 111 13.21 -6.51 -9.62
C GLN A 111 13.65 -7.02 -8.24
N HIS A 112 14.81 -7.67 -8.15
CA HIS A 112 15.34 -8.15 -6.88
C HIS A 112 15.68 -7.01 -5.92
N LYS A 113 16.09 -5.84 -6.41
CA LYS A 113 16.31 -4.68 -5.54
C LYS A 113 15.00 -4.13 -4.98
N VAL A 114 13.94 -4.04 -5.77
CA VAL A 114 12.59 -3.68 -5.30
C VAL A 114 12.13 -4.63 -4.19
N LEU A 115 12.25 -5.94 -4.40
CA LEU A 115 11.89 -6.95 -3.39
C LEU A 115 12.79 -6.87 -2.15
N ASN A 116 14.09 -6.62 -2.33
CA ASN A 116 15.00 -6.40 -1.22
C ASN A 116 14.61 -5.14 -0.43
N ASN A 117 14.16 -4.06 -1.06
CA ASN A 117 13.71 -2.86 -0.35
C ASN A 117 12.50 -3.18 0.53
N LEU A 118 11.51 -3.95 0.06
CA LEU A 118 10.40 -4.39 0.91
C LEU A 118 10.90 -5.08 2.19
N LEU A 119 11.82 -6.03 2.03
CA LEU A 119 12.40 -6.75 3.16
C LEU A 119 13.26 -5.87 4.07
N GLN A 120 14.11 -5.03 3.48
CA GLN A 120 15.13 -4.26 4.19
C GLN A 120 14.54 -3.06 4.93
N TYR A 121 13.37 -2.58 4.52
CA TYR A 121 12.63 -1.51 5.18
C TYR A 121 11.47 -2.05 6.04
N ASN A 122 11.47 -3.35 6.35
CA ASN A 122 10.46 -4.04 7.16
C ASN A 122 9.02 -3.73 6.70
N ALA A 123 8.75 -3.85 5.41
CA ALA A 123 7.40 -3.69 4.87
C ALA A 123 6.49 -4.81 5.41
N THR A 124 5.41 -4.42 6.09
CA THR A 124 4.47 -5.36 6.72
C THR A 124 3.04 -4.95 6.43
N ILE A 125 2.22 -5.86 5.89
CA ILE A 125 0.78 -5.64 5.69
C ILE A 125 -0.02 -6.38 6.77
N PRO A 126 -0.76 -5.66 7.63
CA PRO A 126 -1.80 -6.28 8.45
C PRO A 126 -2.94 -6.78 7.58
N VAL A 127 -3.35 -8.04 7.77
CA VAL A 127 -4.52 -8.63 7.13
C VAL A 127 -5.61 -8.78 8.19
N ILE A 128 -6.63 -7.94 8.09
CA ILE A 128 -7.69 -7.78 9.08
C ILE A 128 -9.02 -8.33 8.58
N VAL A 129 -9.95 -8.58 9.50
CA VAL A 129 -11.31 -9.00 9.16
C VAL A 129 -12.25 -7.82 9.21
N GLY A 130 -12.99 -7.59 8.12
CA GLY A 130 -13.92 -6.46 8.04
C GLY A 130 -13.21 -5.15 7.68
N HIS A 131 -13.95 -4.05 7.82
CA HIS A 131 -13.42 -2.72 7.54
C HIS A 131 -12.48 -2.25 8.65
N HIS A 132 -11.44 -1.48 8.33
CA HIS A 132 -10.48 -0.97 9.32
C HIS A 132 -11.15 -0.16 10.44
N ASP A 133 -12.18 0.64 10.12
CA ASP A 133 -12.98 1.38 11.11
C ASP A 133 -13.70 0.49 12.14
N SER A 134 -13.79 -0.82 11.89
CA SER A 134 -14.44 -1.79 12.77
C SER A 134 -13.45 -2.57 13.65
N MET A 135 -12.16 -2.25 13.60
CA MET A 135 -11.16 -2.89 14.44
C MET A 135 -11.44 -2.66 15.93
N SER A 136 -11.17 -3.69 16.74
CA SER A 136 -11.26 -3.56 18.19
C SER A 136 -10.12 -2.70 18.73
N GLU A 137 -10.35 -2.12 19.91
CA GLU A 137 -9.34 -1.36 20.64
C GLU A 137 -8.07 -2.19 20.91
N GLU A 138 -8.22 -3.48 21.19
CA GLU A 138 -7.09 -4.41 21.37
C GLU A 138 -6.22 -4.51 20.12
N VAL A 139 -6.82 -4.61 18.92
CA VAL A 139 -6.09 -4.66 17.65
C VAL A 139 -5.37 -3.33 17.39
N MET A 140 -6.06 -2.20 17.59
CA MET A 140 -5.45 -0.88 17.41
C MET A 140 -4.26 -0.67 18.35
N ILE A 141 -4.39 -1.03 19.63
CA ILE A 141 -3.32 -0.93 20.62
C ILE A 141 -2.13 -1.80 20.23
N GLU A 142 -2.35 -3.04 19.78
CA GLU A 142 -1.25 -3.93 19.38
C GLU A 142 -0.54 -3.40 18.12
N MET A 143 -1.29 -2.89 17.14
CA MET A 143 -0.74 -2.25 15.94
C MET A 143 0.15 -1.06 16.31
N GLU A 144 -0.38 -0.07 17.03
CA GLU A 144 0.32 1.17 17.38
C GLU A 144 1.53 0.92 18.29
N ASN A 145 1.37 0.08 19.32
CA ASN A 145 2.41 -0.07 20.34
C ASN A 145 3.50 -1.09 19.99
N THR A 146 3.26 -1.96 19.01
CA THR A 146 4.20 -3.02 18.63
C THR A 146 4.64 -2.86 17.19
N TYR A 147 3.72 -3.05 16.25
CA TYR A 147 4.09 -3.21 14.85
C TYR A 147 4.44 -1.89 14.16
N GLU A 148 3.73 -0.80 14.45
CA GLU A 148 4.03 0.50 13.86
C GLU A 148 5.37 1.07 14.33
N LYS A 149 5.96 0.55 15.41
CA LYS A 149 7.30 0.96 15.87
C LYS A 149 8.41 0.18 15.18
N GLU A 150 8.13 -1.06 14.75
CA GLU A 150 9.13 -2.00 14.23
C GLU A 150 9.02 -2.25 12.72
N CYS A 151 7.89 -1.87 12.11
CA CYS A 151 7.56 -2.15 10.72
C CYS A 151 7.14 -0.88 9.97
N SER A 152 7.33 -0.90 8.65
CA SER A 152 6.71 0.05 7.72
C SER A 152 5.31 -0.47 7.37
N ILE A 153 4.29 0.03 8.07
CA ILE A 153 2.87 -0.26 7.84
C ILE A 153 2.22 0.98 7.25
N CYS A 154 1.96 0.97 5.94
CA CYS A 154 1.34 2.09 5.25
C CYS A 154 -0.16 1.90 5.01
N ASP A 155 -0.63 0.65 5.03
CA ASP A 155 -2.01 0.29 4.76
C ASP A 155 -2.33 -1.13 5.28
N VAL A 156 -3.56 -1.60 5.11
CA VAL A 156 -4.03 -2.91 5.54
C VAL A 156 -4.76 -3.65 4.42
N ILE A 157 -4.75 -4.98 4.43
CA ILE A 157 -5.66 -5.78 3.60
C ILE A 157 -6.88 -6.16 4.45
N MET A 158 -8.07 -5.82 3.96
CA MET A 158 -9.38 -6.10 4.55
C MET A 158 -10.04 -7.33 3.94
N TYR A 159 -10.06 -8.43 4.70
CA TYR A 159 -10.72 -9.67 4.30
C TYR A 159 -12.26 -9.58 4.40
N LYS A 160 -12.94 -10.20 3.42
CA LYS A 160 -14.41 -10.23 3.24
C LYS A 160 -15.01 -8.86 2.96
N GLN A 161 -14.38 -8.10 2.07
CA GLN A 161 -14.92 -6.85 1.55
C GLN A 161 -15.43 -7.03 0.12
N PRO A 162 -16.52 -6.34 -0.27
CA PRO A 162 -16.93 -6.27 -1.67
C PRO A 162 -15.78 -5.75 -2.55
N GLY A 163 -15.58 -6.34 -3.74
CA GLY A 163 -14.48 -5.96 -4.62
C GLY A 163 -13.11 -6.46 -4.16
N GLN A 164 -13.07 -7.57 -3.41
CA GLN A 164 -11.85 -8.16 -2.83
C GLN A 164 -10.67 -8.28 -3.81
N THR A 165 -10.92 -8.53 -5.10
CA THR A 165 -9.87 -8.54 -6.12
C THR A 165 -9.06 -7.25 -6.16
N MET A 166 -9.73 -6.10 -6.21
CA MET A 166 -9.05 -4.81 -6.29
C MET A 166 -8.52 -4.38 -4.94
N GLU A 167 -9.22 -4.70 -3.85
CA GLU A 167 -8.71 -4.50 -2.48
C GLU A 167 -7.30 -5.14 -2.32
N VAL A 168 -7.13 -6.41 -2.70
CA VAL A 168 -5.82 -7.07 -2.58
C VAL A 168 -4.79 -6.44 -3.53
N VAL A 169 -5.16 -6.17 -4.79
CA VAL A 169 -4.22 -5.60 -5.78
C VAL A 169 -3.76 -4.20 -5.37
N GLU A 170 -4.69 -3.36 -4.92
CA GLU A 170 -4.46 -1.99 -4.45
C GLU A 170 -3.48 -1.98 -3.28
N HIS A 171 -3.81 -2.67 -2.20
CA HIS A 171 -2.98 -2.65 -1.00
C HIS A 171 -1.62 -3.34 -1.22
N LEU A 172 -1.50 -4.35 -2.10
CA LEU A 172 -0.18 -4.85 -2.51
C LEU A 172 0.61 -3.77 -3.25
N LEU A 173 -0.03 -3.06 -4.21
CA LEU A 173 0.61 -2.00 -4.96
C LEU A 173 1.05 -0.84 -4.07
N HIS A 174 0.28 -0.46 -3.05
CA HIS A 174 0.65 0.59 -2.10
C HIS A 174 2.01 0.33 -1.46
N PHE A 175 2.26 -0.87 -0.96
CA PHE A 175 3.55 -1.21 -0.36
C PHE A 175 4.66 -1.34 -1.41
N ILE A 176 4.35 -1.89 -2.58
CA ILE A 176 5.32 -1.99 -3.68
C ILE A 176 5.77 -0.60 -4.11
N THR A 177 4.87 0.38 -4.24
CA THR A 177 5.18 1.72 -4.71
C THR A 177 5.85 2.57 -3.63
N ASP A 178 5.28 2.59 -2.41
CA ASP A 178 5.71 3.47 -1.33
C ASP A 178 7.05 3.07 -0.72
N ILE A 179 7.43 1.79 -0.85
CA ILE A 179 8.66 1.26 -0.28
C ILE A 179 9.56 0.72 -1.40
N GLY A 180 9.09 -0.28 -2.14
CA GLY A 180 9.89 -0.98 -3.14
C GLY A 180 10.42 -0.05 -4.24
N LEU A 181 9.51 0.59 -4.97
CA LEU A 181 9.81 1.51 -6.06
C LEU A 181 10.37 2.84 -5.56
N HIS A 182 9.86 3.36 -4.43
CA HIS A 182 10.35 4.59 -3.81
C HIS A 182 11.89 4.60 -3.69
N TYR A 183 12.47 3.51 -3.19
CA TYR A 183 13.92 3.44 -2.98
C TYR A 183 14.72 3.03 -4.23
N GLU A 184 14.22 2.10 -5.05
CA GLU A 184 14.95 1.65 -6.25
C GLU A 184 14.88 2.66 -7.41
N TYR A 185 13.76 3.36 -7.54
CA TYR A 185 13.47 4.32 -8.60
C TYR A 185 13.17 5.70 -8.00
N SER A 186 14.04 6.20 -7.12
CA SER A 186 13.77 7.42 -6.36
C SER A 186 13.59 8.70 -7.20
N LYS A 187 14.07 8.72 -8.44
CA LYS A 187 13.81 9.81 -9.38
C LYS A 187 12.42 9.71 -10.00
N GLU A 188 11.88 8.51 -10.12
CA GLU A 188 10.61 8.25 -10.78
C GLU A 188 9.45 8.08 -9.79
N TRP A 189 9.66 7.42 -8.64
CA TRP A 189 8.60 6.93 -7.74
C TRP A 189 8.68 7.43 -6.29
N ALA A 190 9.64 8.29 -5.93
CA ALA A 190 9.71 8.80 -4.56
C ALA A 190 8.58 9.79 -4.25
N PHE A 191 7.55 9.33 -3.52
CA PHE A 191 6.37 10.15 -3.17
C PHE A 191 6.69 11.44 -2.39
N ASN A 192 7.78 11.45 -1.62
CA ASN A 192 8.20 12.61 -0.84
C ASN A 192 9.07 13.60 -1.63
N ASN A 193 9.42 13.28 -2.88
CA ASN A 193 10.20 14.14 -3.76
C ASN A 193 9.28 14.82 -4.78
N LYS A 194 9.15 16.14 -4.68
CA LYS A 194 8.33 16.95 -5.60
C LYS A 194 8.90 17.08 -7.01
N GLU A 195 10.14 16.63 -7.20
CA GLU A 195 10.79 16.54 -8.51
C GLU A 195 10.70 15.13 -9.10
N SER A 196 10.12 14.16 -8.38
CA SER A 196 9.92 12.82 -8.92
C SER A 196 8.90 12.81 -10.06
N GLU A 197 9.09 11.91 -11.03
CA GLU A 197 8.16 11.80 -12.16
C GLU A 197 6.73 11.47 -11.70
N VAL A 198 6.54 10.55 -10.75
CA VAL A 198 5.22 10.18 -10.22
C VAL A 198 4.50 11.40 -9.64
N TYR A 199 5.21 12.26 -8.87
CA TYR A 199 4.61 13.47 -8.32
C TYR A 199 4.22 14.45 -9.43
N LEU A 200 5.13 14.72 -10.37
CA LEU A 200 4.86 15.66 -11.46
C LEU A 200 3.72 15.20 -12.37
N ILE A 201 3.64 13.90 -12.63
CA ILE A 201 2.60 13.28 -13.46
C ILE A 201 1.27 13.27 -12.71
N MET A 202 1.24 12.93 -11.41
CA MET A 202 0.03 13.02 -10.59
C MET A 202 -0.55 14.44 -10.61
N GLN A 203 0.28 15.47 -10.43
CA GLN A 203 -0.17 16.87 -10.49
C GLN A 203 -0.76 17.22 -11.87
N GLU A 204 -0.21 16.67 -12.95
CA GLU A 204 -0.79 16.80 -14.29
C GLU A 204 -2.16 16.11 -14.39
N ALA A 205 -2.30 14.90 -13.85
CA ALA A 205 -3.55 14.15 -13.84
C ALA A 205 -4.66 14.91 -13.08
N ILE A 206 -4.35 15.46 -11.90
CA ILE A 206 -5.27 16.29 -11.12
C ILE A 206 -5.69 17.53 -11.94
N LYS A 207 -4.73 18.24 -12.54
CA LYS A 207 -5.01 19.44 -13.34
C LYS A 207 -5.88 19.13 -14.56
N LYS A 208 -5.74 17.94 -15.17
CA LYS A 208 -6.54 17.50 -16.31
C LYS A 208 -7.90 16.92 -15.92
N GLY A 209 -8.17 16.75 -14.62
CA GLY A 209 -9.39 16.12 -14.12
C GLY A 209 -9.42 14.61 -14.34
N PHE A 210 -8.25 13.97 -14.50
CA PHE A 210 -8.17 12.52 -14.61
C PHE A 210 -8.14 11.81 -13.25
N TYR A 211 -7.73 12.54 -12.20
CA TYR A 211 -7.64 12.07 -10.83
C TYR A 211 -8.21 13.15 -9.89
N ASP A 212 -9.27 12.84 -9.15
CA ASP A 212 -9.88 13.72 -8.16
C ASP A 212 -9.38 13.36 -6.75
N VAL A 213 -8.83 14.34 -6.04
CA VAL A 213 -8.30 14.17 -4.67
C VAL A 213 -9.22 14.76 -3.61
N SER A 214 -10.45 15.15 -3.97
CA SER A 214 -11.37 15.85 -3.08
C SER A 214 -11.77 15.05 -1.82
N SER A 215 -11.76 13.72 -1.90
CA SER A 215 -12.00 12.80 -0.78
C SER A 215 -10.95 12.89 0.33
N TYR A 216 -9.73 13.34 0.01
CA TYR A 216 -8.59 13.42 0.94
C TYR A 216 -8.42 14.79 1.61
N LYS A 217 -9.35 15.72 1.37
CA LYS A 217 -9.22 17.14 1.78
C LYS A 217 -8.98 17.34 3.28
N ASP A 218 -9.58 16.52 4.14
CA ASP A 218 -9.43 16.68 5.59
C ASP A 218 -8.01 16.33 6.08
N MET A 219 -7.20 15.66 5.25
CA MET A 219 -5.81 15.35 5.57
C MET A 219 -4.84 16.48 5.19
N GLU A 220 -5.29 17.57 4.55
CA GLU A 220 -4.43 18.68 4.10
C GLU A 220 -3.61 19.32 5.24
N GLY A 221 -4.09 19.20 6.49
CA GLY A 221 -3.36 19.62 7.69
C GLY A 221 -2.07 18.84 7.94
N GLU A 222 -2.00 17.59 7.47
CA GLU A 222 -0.90 16.65 7.64
C GLU A 222 -0.15 16.44 6.33
N LYS A 223 0.48 17.53 5.85
CA LYS A 223 1.02 17.64 4.48
C LYS A 223 1.85 16.46 3.99
N GLU A 224 2.71 15.87 4.82
CA GLU A 224 3.55 14.73 4.42
C GLU A 224 2.74 13.45 4.23
N ILE A 225 1.78 13.19 5.13
CA ILE A 225 0.89 12.02 5.06
C ILE A 225 -0.08 12.21 3.89
N TYR A 226 -0.69 13.39 3.76
CA TYR A 226 -1.54 13.73 2.63
C TYR A 226 -0.83 13.51 1.29
N GLN A 227 0.39 14.03 1.14
CA GLN A 227 1.15 13.87 -0.09
C GLN A 227 1.49 12.39 -0.38
N ARG A 228 1.84 11.59 0.64
CA ARG A 228 2.05 10.15 0.47
C ARG A 228 0.78 9.49 -0.06
N VAL A 229 -0.36 9.69 0.62
CA VAL A 229 -1.62 9.03 0.29
C VAL A 229 -2.07 9.35 -1.13
N ILE A 230 -2.12 10.62 -1.54
CA ILE A 230 -2.56 10.94 -2.91
C ILE A 230 -1.61 10.38 -4.00
N VAL A 231 -0.31 10.21 -3.70
CA VAL A 231 0.64 9.58 -4.64
C VAL A 231 0.47 8.06 -4.65
N GLN A 232 0.23 7.45 -3.49
CA GLN A 232 -0.04 6.02 -3.31
C GLN A 232 -1.26 5.60 -4.16
N GLU A 233 -2.38 6.31 -4.00
CA GLU A 233 -3.62 6.05 -4.73
C GLU A 233 -3.48 6.32 -6.23
N PHE A 234 -2.80 7.41 -6.60
CA PHE A 234 -2.45 7.68 -7.99
C PHE A 234 -1.60 6.57 -8.61
N ALA A 235 -0.61 6.04 -7.87
CA ALA A 235 0.26 4.98 -8.33
C ALA A 235 -0.52 3.68 -8.55
N TYR A 236 -1.40 3.32 -7.63
CA TYR A 236 -2.34 2.22 -7.76
C TYR A 236 -3.19 2.36 -9.03
N TRP A 237 -3.92 3.48 -9.18
CA TRP A 237 -4.78 3.74 -10.33
C TRP A 237 -3.99 3.63 -11.64
N LEU A 238 -2.82 4.29 -11.71
CA LEU A 238 -2.00 4.34 -12.92
C LEU A 238 -1.53 2.94 -13.35
N ILE A 239 -1.03 2.13 -12.41
CA ILE A 239 -0.51 0.79 -12.70
C ILE A 239 -1.64 -0.16 -13.06
N SER A 240 -2.74 -0.15 -12.30
CA SER A 240 -3.88 -1.03 -12.52
C SER A 240 -4.66 -0.69 -13.81
N ALA A 241 -4.74 0.58 -14.21
CA ALA A 241 -5.25 0.98 -15.53
C ALA A 241 -4.32 0.51 -16.65
N TYR A 242 -3.00 0.63 -16.50
CA TYR A 242 -2.02 0.11 -17.46
C TYR A 242 -2.08 -1.43 -17.59
N TRP A 243 -2.52 -2.14 -16.56
CA TRP A 243 -2.74 -3.58 -16.57
C TRP A 243 -4.14 -4.01 -17.02
N ASP A 244 -4.99 -3.07 -17.49
CA ASP A 244 -6.37 -3.34 -17.92
C ASP A 244 -7.26 -3.95 -16.81
N LEU A 245 -6.95 -3.68 -15.53
CA LEU A 245 -7.71 -4.22 -14.40
C LEU A 245 -8.89 -3.32 -14.00
N GLN A 246 -8.75 -2.00 -14.15
CA GLN A 246 -9.73 -1.02 -13.68
C GLN A 246 -11.10 -1.18 -14.38
N GLU A 247 -11.13 -1.46 -15.68
CA GLU A 247 -12.39 -1.66 -16.40
C GLU A 247 -13.17 -2.89 -15.92
N LYS A 248 -12.47 -4.00 -15.65
CA LYS A 248 -13.11 -5.28 -15.30
C LYS A 248 -13.41 -5.42 -13.81
N TYR A 249 -12.46 -5.06 -12.95
CA TYR A 249 -12.51 -5.31 -11.51
C TYR A 249 -12.61 -4.03 -10.68
N GLY A 250 -12.20 -2.89 -11.26
CA GLY A 250 -12.18 -1.60 -10.57
C GLY A 250 -13.58 -1.15 -10.13
N PRO A 251 -13.69 -0.41 -9.02
CA PRO A 251 -14.95 0.20 -8.62
C PRO A 251 -15.49 1.14 -9.72
N ASN A 252 -16.80 1.26 -9.83
CA ASN A 252 -17.43 2.23 -10.73
C ASN A 252 -17.62 3.56 -9.98
N GLU A 253 -16.54 4.29 -9.79
CA GLU A 253 -16.49 5.54 -9.01
C GLU A 253 -15.94 6.72 -9.81
N GLU A 254 -16.06 7.92 -9.22
CA GLU A 254 -15.73 9.20 -9.86
C GLU A 254 -14.28 9.66 -9.61
N GLU A 255 -13.51 8.90 -8.81
CA GLU A 255 -12.17 9.32 -8.38
C GLU A 255 -11.16 9.39 -9.54
N TRP A 256 -11.31 8.51 -10.53
CA TRP A 256 -10.51 8.56 -11.76
C TRP A 256 -11.31 8.19 -12.99
N THR A 257 -10.88 8.70 -14.14
CA THR A 257 -11.65 8.59 -15.38
C THR A 257 -11.10 7.62 -16.41
N ILE A 258 -9.78 7.37 -16.42
CA ILE A 258 -9.13 6.45 -17.37
C ILE A 258 -9.13 5.04 -16.78
N ARG A 259 -9.66 4.05 -17.50
CA ARG A 259 -9.88 2.70 -16.95
C ARG A 259 -9.13 1.55 -17.63
N ASN A 260 -8.43 1.83 -18.73
CA ASN A 260 -7.68 0.81 -19.45
C ASN A 260 -6.41 1.38 -20.10
N LYS A 261 -5.54 0.47 -20.55
CA LYS A 261 -4.22 0.77 -21.07
C LYS A 261 -4.28 1.55 -22.38
N GLU A 262 -5.24 1.24 -23.24
CA GLU A 262 -5.42 1.92 -24.53
C GLU A 262 -5.77 3.39 -24.30
N GLU A 263 -6.77 3.66 -23.47
CA GLU A 263 -7.17 5.00 -23.09
C GLU A 263 -6.06 5.74 -22.35
N LEU A 264 -5.31 5.06 -21.47
CA LEU A 264 -4.15 5.64 -20.78
C LEU A 264 -3.08 6.08 -21.78
N LYS A 265 -2.79 5.27 -22.79
CA LYS A 265 -1.82 5.59 -23.84
C LYS A 265 -2.26 6.78 -24.69
N GLU A 266 -3.56 6.86 -25.00
CA GLU A 266 -4.12 7.92 -25.84
C GLU A 266 -4.25 9.25 -25.08
N LYS A 267 -4.90 9.24 -23.91
CA LYS A 267 -5.27 10.44 -23.17
C LYS A 267 -4.21 10.92 -22.20
N PHE A 268 -3.37 10.00 -21.70
CA PHE A 268 -2.35 10.31 -20.70
C PHE A 268 -0.99 9.63 -20.97
N PRO A 269 -0.36 9.91 -22.13
CA PRO A 269 0.84 9.21 -22.59
C PRO A 269 2.04 9.31 -21.64
N ARG A 270 2.14 10.39 -20.85
CA ARG A 270 3.22 10.54 -19.86
C ARG A 270 3.07 9.56 -18.70
N GLY A 271 1.85 9.35 -18.20
CA GLY A 271 1.54 8.30 -17.23
C GLY A 271 1.81 6.90 -17.78
N TYR A 272 1.36 6.63 -19.02
CA TYR A 272 1.69 5.38 -19.72
C TYR A 272 3.21 5.14 -19.76
N GLN A 273 4.00 6.15 -20.13
CA GLN A 273 5.45 6.05 -20.26
C GLN A 273 6.15 5.82 -18.92
N LEU A 274 5.65 6.37 -17.81
CA LEU A 274 6.19 6.09 -16.48
C LEU A 274 6.12 4.58 -16.20
N VAL A 275 4.94 3.97 -16.33
CA VAL A 275 4.74 2.53 -16.09
C VAL A 275 5.51 1.67 -17.10
N GLU A 276 5.50 2.05 -18.38
CA GLU A 276 6.23 1.35 -19.45
C GLU A 276 7.75 1.32 -19.18
N ASN A 277 8.32 2.42 -18.69
CA ASN A 277 9.77 2.53 -18.49
C ASN A 277 10.25 1.96 -17.15
N THR A 278 9.37 1.82 -16.15
CA THR A 278 9.72 1.29 -14.83
C THR A 278 9.03 -0.04 -14.54
N VAL A 279 7.75 0.00 -14.17
CA VAL A 279 6.98 -1.13 -13.63
C VAL A 279 6.93 -2.28 -14.64
N SER A 280 6.64 -2.02 -15.91
CA SER A 280 6.55 -3.08 -16.94
C SER A 280 7.88 -3.82 -17.17
N LYS A 281 9.00 -3.21 -16.77
CA LYS A 281 10.33 -3.83 -16.90
C LYS A 281 10.62 -4.81 -15.78
N ILE A 282 9.87 -4.80 -14.69
CA ILE A 282 10.15 -5.63 -13.51
C ILE A 282 8.92 -6.39 -13.00
N MET A 283 7.70 -6.03 -13.40
CA MET A 283 6.46 -6.60 -12.91
C MET A 283 5.52 -6.95 -14.04
N LYS A 284 4.57 -7.85 -13.76
CA LYS A 284 3.43 -8.15 -14.64
C LYS A 284 2.12 -8.02 -13.86
N ALA A 285 1.02 -7.89 -14.58
CA ALA A 285 -0.30 -8.03 -13.96
C ALA A 285 -0.47 -9.46 -13.42
N PRO A 286 -1.14 -9.66 -12.28
CA PRO A 286 -1.59 -10.98 -11.85
C PRO A 286 -2.50 -11.62 -12.92
N SER A 287 -2.54 -12.96 -12.96
CA SER A 287 -3.39 -13.66 -13.92
C SER A 287 -4.88 -13.48 -13.62
N GLU A 288 -5.70 -13.53 -14.65
CA GLU A 288 -7.15 -13.53 -14.50
C GLU A 288 -7.62 -14.65 -13.54
N ALA A 289 -6.98 -15.82 -13.59
CA ALA A 289 -7.33 -16.95 -12.75
C ALA A 289 -7.12 -16.70 -11.25
N ILE A 290 -6.10 -15.95 -10.83
CA ILE A 290 -5.95 -15.58 -9.41
C ILE A 290 -6.93 -14.46 -9.03
N LEU A 291 -7.12 -13.49 -9.92
CA LEU A 291 -8.02 -12.35 -9.69
C LEU A 291 -9.47 -12.79 -9.50
N GLU A 292 -9.95 -13.77 -10.26
CA GLU A 292 -11.29 -14.34 -10.11
C GLU A 292 -11.45 -15.17 -8.82
N ARG A 293 -10.39 -15.84 -8.35
CA ARG A 293 -10.45 -16.52 -7.04
C ARG A 293 -10.58 -15.52 -5.90
N LEU A 294 -9.86 -14.39 -5.98
CA LEU A 294 -9.97 -13.33 -4.99
C LEU A 294 -11.40 -12.76 -4.91
N ALA A 295 -12.07 -12.60 -6.05
CA ALA A 295 -13.44 -12.09 -6.11
C ALA A 295 -14.41 -12.90 -5.24
N MET A 296 -14.22 -14.22 -5.17
CA MET A 296 -15.07 -15.14 -4.42
C MET A 296 -15.07 -14.92 -2.90
N TYR A 297 -14.06 -14.23 -2.34
CA TYR A 297 -14.00 -13.96 -0.89
C TYR A 297 -14.77 -12.72 -0.47
N GLY A 298 -15.14 -11.86 -1.42
CA GLY A 298 -15.93 -10.64 -1.19
C GLY A 298 -17.44 -10.81 -1.32
N GLU A 299 -17.90 -12.03 -1.63
CA GLU A 299 -19.31 -12.42 -1.79
C GLU A 299 -19.99 -12.82 -0.46
#